data_AF-A0A7J9YS22-F1
#
_entry.id   AF-A0A7J9YS22-F1
#
_cell.length_a   1.000
_cell.length_b   1.000
_cell.length_c   1.000
_cell.angle_alpha   90.00
_cell.angle_beta   90.00
_cell.angle_gamma   90.00
#
_symmetry.space_group_name_H-M   'P 1'
#
loop_
_entity.id
_entity.type
_entity.pdbx_description
1 polymer ?
#
loop_
_entity_poly.entity_id
_entity_poly.type
_entity_poly.pdbx_seq_one_letter_code
_entity_poly.pdbx_strand_id
1 'polypeptide(L)'
;MPPRQAYRLVQQEVGLDGDPWRNLATFVTTWMEPEARQLIDENLHTNFIDHAEYPRSAEVERRCVRMLADLFNAPGETTGARCQGSSEAIMLGALAAKWRWRKAREKAGESTERPNLVFGGDVHVVWNKFCRYFDVEPRIVPLRADRFTVGPDDLEPLLDENTIAVVAVLGTTFTGQADAVVGINDMLVSVRERRSLDIPIHVDAASGGFVWPFIYPNTHWDFRLEQVRSINVSGHKFGLVYPGVGWLVFRDREELPDDLVFEENYLGRTDPTFTLNFSTGNSDMIAQYYMFCRLGHDGYGEAITAMKENAEFLGGRLRDSGRFELIGADGEQLPLVCFRLTGERGYDEFDVAGQVASERGWMLPAYTMPPDAQDVTVLRALVRSNLGRSAAELLGQDIVDACETLDKKGGLHPDMRKRVKTGTGY
;
A
#
# COMPACT_ATOMS: atom_id res chain seq x y z
N MET A 1 16.32 -16.33 -35.25
CA MET A 1 17.23 -16.29 -34.08
C MET A 1 16.95 -17.53 -33.22
N PRO A 2 17.97 -18.35 -32.84
CA PRO A 2 17.80 -19.49 -31.93
C PRO A 2 17.31 -19.08 -30.52
N PRO A 3 16.57 -19.95 -29.78
CA PRO A 3 16.02 -19.61 -28.47
C PRO A 3 17.05 -19.08 -27.45
N ARG A 4 18.23 -19.70 -27.38
CA ARG A 4 19.31 -19.25 -26.47
C ARG A 4 19.85 -17.86 -26.82
N GLN A 5 19.82 -17.46 -28.10
CA GLN A 5 20.25 -16.13 -28.51
C GLN A 5 19.18 -15.09 -28.16
N ALA A 6 17.90 -15.40 -28.36
CA ALA A 6 16.79 -14.54 -27.94
C ALA A 6 16.79 -14.33 -26.42
N TYR A 7 16.95 -15.41 -25.65
CA TYR A 7 17.09 -15.35 -24.20
C TYR A 7 18.24 -14.43 -23.76
N ARG A 8 19.44 -14.60 -24.34
CA ARG A 8 20.59 -13.76 -23.99
C ARG A 8 20.39 -12.29 -24.36
N LEU A 9 19.75 -12.03 -25.50
CA LEU A 9 19.45 -10.67 -25.94
C LEU A 9 18.54 -9.97 -24.93
N VAL A 10 17.41 -10.61 -24.57
CA VAL A 10 16.47 -10.06 -23.59
C VAL A 10 17.13 -9.94 -22.21
N GLN A 11 17.92 -10.94 -21.80
CA GLN A 11 18.65 -10.92 -20.52
C GLN A 11 19.64 -9.74 -20.45
N GLN A 12 20.31 -9.41 -21.56
CA GLN A 12 21.22 -8.27 -21.63
C GLN A 12 20.46 -6.94 -21.51
N GLU A 13 19.27 -6.85 -22.09
CA GLU A 13 18.43 -5.65 -22.01
C GLU A 13 17.91 -5.42 -20.59
N VAL A 14 17.28 -6.43 -19.97
CA VAL A 14 16.76 -6.31 -18.59
C VAL A 14 17.87 -6.27 -17.53
N GLY A 15 19.07 -6.75 -17.85
CA GLY A 15 20.24 -6.64 -16.97
C GLY A 15 20.74 -5.21 -16.76
N LEU A 16 20.20 -4.23 -17.50
CA LEU A 16 20.47 -2.81 -17.31
C LEU A 16 19.59 -2.18 -16.22
N ASP A 17 18.57 -2.89 -15.73
CA ASP A 17 17.74 -2.42 -14.63
C ASP A 17 18.53 -2.37 -13.31
N GLY A 18 18.05 -1.56 -12.37
CA GLY A 18 18.60 -1.50 -11.02
C GLY A 18 18.38 -2.81 -10.26
N ASP A 19 19.36 -3.20 -9.43
CA ASP A 19 19.27 -4.39 -8.58
C ASP A 19 18.11 -4.26 -7.56
N PRO A 20 17.08 -5.13 -7.62
CA PRO A 20 15.96 -5.08 -6.68
C PRO A 20 16.38 -5.15 -5.21
N TRP A 21 17.50 -5.80 -4.87
CA TRP A 21 18.04 -5.85 -3.51
C TRP A 21 18.46 -4.47 -2.99
N ARG A 22 18.91 -3.59 -3.88
CA ARG A 22 19.31 -2.21 -3.55
C ARG A 22 18.18 -1.20 -3.70
N ASN A 23 16.99 -1.65 -4.11
CA ASN A 23 15.85 -0.76 -4.31
C ASN A 23 15.15 -0.46 -2.99
N LEU A 24 15.43 0.69 -2.39
CA LEU A 24 14.78 1.12 -1.13
C LEU A 24 13.47 1.91 -1.38
N ALA A 25 13.15 2.20 -2.64
CA ALA A 25 11.97 2.97 -3.03
C ALA A 25 10.70 2.14 -3.14
N THR A 26 10.80 0.84 -3.42
CA THR A 26 9.61 0.00 -3.66
C THR A 26 9.15 -0.76 -2.42
N PHE A 27 7.85 -0.68 -2.14
CA PHE A 27 7.17 -1.49 -1.11
C PHE A 27 7.02 -2.96 -1.45
N VAL A 28 7.28 -3.34 -2.71
CA VAL A 28 7.03 -4.71 -3.15
C VAL A 28 8.12 -5.67 -2.67
N THR A 29 7.73 -6.92 -2.44
CA THR A 29 8.66 -8.01 -2.13
C THR A 29 9.62 -8.23 -3.28
N THR A 30 10.91 -8.36 -2.97
CA THR A 30 11.98 -8.63 -3.95
C THR A 30 12.71 -9.95 -3.71
N TRP A 31 12.30 -10.71 -2.68
CA TRP A 31 12.85 -12.01 -2.37
C TRP A 31 11.77 -12.95 -1.81
N MET A 32 11.80 -14.21 -2.24
CA MET A 32 11.00 -15.29 -1.69
C MET A 32 11.85 -16.56 -1.53
N GLU A 33 11.44 -17.45 -0.64
CA GLU A 33 12.07 -18.77 -0.44
C GLU A 33 12.14 -19.53 -1.79
N PRO A 34 13.18 -20.35 -2.04
CA PRO A 34 13.29 -21.18 -3.24
C PRO A 34 12.03 -22.02 -3.53
N GLU A 35 11.39 -22.56 -2.49
CA GLU A 35 10.19 -23.39 -2.55
C GLU A 35 8.99 -22.58 -3.08
N ALA A 36 8.83 -21.34 -2.64
CA ALA A 36 7.78 -20.46 -3.13
C ALA A 36 8.02 -20.06 -4.61
N ARG A 37 9.29 -19.85 -4.99
CA ARG A 37 9.66 -19.58 -6.39
C ARG A 37 9.37 -20.78 -7.30
N GLN A 38 9.63 -21.99 -6.81
CA GLN A 38 9.29 -23.22 -7.51
C GLN A 38 7.78 -23.36 -7.68
N LEU A 39 6.98 -23.10 -6.63
CA LEU A 39 5.52 -23.11 -6.72
C LEU A 39 5.00 -22.10 -7.75
N ILE A 40 5.61 -20.92 -7.83
CA ILE A 40 5.24 -19.92 -8.85
C ILE A 40 5.52 -20.46 -10.25
N ASP A 41 6.74 -20.92 -10.52
CA ASP A 41 7.16 -21.44 -11.84
C ASP A 41 6.26 -22.60 -12.31
N GLU A 42 5.97 -23.53 -11.41
CA GLU A 42 5.08 -24.68 -11.67
C GLU A 42 3.64 -24.26 -12.03
N ASN A 43 3.20 -23.06 -11.64
CA ASN A 43 1.81 -22.60 -11.79
C ASN A 43 1.63 -21.39 -12.71
N LEU A 44 2.68 -20.89 -13.39
CA LEU A 44 2.60 -19.74 -14.31
C LEU A 44 1.58 -19.92 -15.46
N HIS A 45 1.29 -21.17 -15.82
CA HIS A 45 0.36 -21.51 -16.90
C HIS A 45 -1.11 -21.59 -16.44
N THR A 46 -1.38 -21.50 -15.14
CA THR A 46 -2.74 -21.63 -14.59
C THR A 46 -3.45 -20.27 -14.58
N ASN A 47 -4.68 -20.26 -15.11
CA ASN A 47 -5.51 -19.07 -15.23
C ASN A 47 -6.43 -18.95 -14.01
N PHE A 48 -6.42 -17.79 -13.36
CA PHE A 48 -7.16 -17.54 -12.13
C PHE A 48 -8.68 -17.72 -12.30
N ILE A 49 -9.25 -17.19 -13.38
CA ILE A 49 -10.70 -17.08 -13.55
C ILE A 49 -11.39 -18.41 -13.92
N ASP A 50 -10.63 -19.42 -14.31
CA ASP A 50 -11.14 -20.73 -14.73
C ASP A 50 -11.47 -21.60 -13.49
N HIS A 51 -12.41 -21.13 -12.67
CA HIS A 51 -12.75 -21.74 -11.37
C HIS A 51 -13.29 -23.18 -11.50
N ALA A 52 -13.99 -23.48 -12.59
CA ALA A 52 -14.52 -24.81 -12.84
C ALA A 52 -13.43 -25.81 -13.22
N GLU A 53 -12.41 -25.39 -13.97
CA GLU A 53 -11.25 -26.17 -14.35
C GLU A 53 -10.23 -26.29 -13.21
N TYR A 54 -10.09 -25.24 -12.39
CA TYR A 54 -9.15 -25.18 -11.25
C TYR A 54 -9.87 -24.98 -9.90
N PRO A 55 -10.79 -25.86 -9.49
CA PRO A 55 -11.62 -25.67 -8.29
C PRO A 55 -10.83 -25.70 -6.99
N ARG A 56 -9.63 -26.27 -7.00
CA ARG A 56 -8.71 -26.24 -5.85
C ARG A 56 -8.05 -24.87 -5.69
N SER A 57 -7.74 -24.18 -6.79
CA SER A 57 -7.27 -22.79 -6.75
C SER A 57 -8.36 -21.85 -6.22
N ALA A 58 -9.61 -22.02 -6.69
CA ALA A 58 -10.74 -21.24 -6.18
C ALA A 58 -11.02 -21.49 -4.68
N GLU A 59 -10.75 -22.70 -4.18
CA GLU A 59 -10.80 -22.96 -2.72
C GLU A 59 -9.62 -22.30 -1.98
N VAL A 60 -8.42 -22.27 -2.57
CA VAL A 60 -7.26 -21.57 -2.00
C VAL A 60 -7.55 -20.08 -1.87
N GLU A 61 -8.15 -19.45 -2.87
CA GLU A 61 -8.61 -18.05 -2.78
C GLU A 61 -9.49 -17.84 -1.56
N ARG A 62 -10.57 -18.64 -1.46
CA ARG A 62 -11.53 -18.54 -0.35
C ARG A 62 -10.88 -18.75 1.01
N ARG A 63 -9.86 -19.61 1.12
CA ARG A 63 -9.08 -19.77 2.34
C ARG A 63 -8.26 -18.53 2.68
N CYS A 64 -7.60 -17.93 1.69
CA CYS A 64 -6.85 -16.69 1.89
C CYS A 64 -7.77 -15.55 2.36
N VAL A 65 -8.93 -15.37 1.73
CA VAL A 65 -9.91 -14.34 2.18
C VAL A 65 -10.36 -14.62 3.61
N ARG A 66 -10.64 -15.88 3.99
CA ARG A 66 -11.01 -16.25 5.37
C ARG A 66 -9.89 -15.98 6.37
N MET A 67 -8.64 -16.33 6.05
CA MET A 67 -7.48 -16.06 6.90
C MET A 67 -7.26 -14.56 7.09
N LEU A 68 -7.48 -13.74 6.05
CA LEU A 68 -7.36 -12.29 6.15
C LEU A 68 -8.51 -11.65 6.92
N ALA A 69 -9.74 -12.15 6.72
CA ALA A 69 -10.89 -11.70 7.50
C ALA A 69 -10.71 -11.99 8.99
N ASP A 70 -10.19 -13.17 9.34
CA ASP A 70 -9.83 -13.52 10.72
C ASP A 70 -8.72 -12.58 11.26
N LEU A 71 -7.64 -12.36 10.50
CA LEU A 71 -6.56 -11.44 10.85
C LEU A 71 -7.04 -10.00 11.09
N PHE A 72 -8.10 -9.58 10.38
CA PHE A 72 -8.70 -8.25 10.49
C PHE A 72 -9.93 -8.20 11.41
N ASN A 73 -10.17 -9.25 12.20
CA ASN A 73 -11.23 -9.31 13.19
C ASN A 73 -12.64 -9.12 12.60
N ALA A 74 -12.89 -9.65 11.40
CA ALA A 74 -14.21 -9.59 10.76
C ALA A 74 -15.28 -10.29 11.62
N PRO A 75 -16.44 -9.67 11.86
CA PRO A 75 -17.42 -10.16 12.85
C PRO A 75 -18.29 -11.34 12.38
N GLY A 76 -18.25 -11.71 11.10
CA GLY A 76 -19.23 -12.64 10.52
C GLY A 76 -18.73 -13.38 9.29
N GLU A 77 -19.67 -13.71 8.39
CA GLU A 77 -19.36 -14.45 7.17
C GLU A 77 -18.41 -13.66 6.28
N THR A 78 -17.32 -14.31 5.90
CA THR A 78 -16.26 -13.72 5.08
C THR A 78 -16.75 -13.42 3.67
N THR A 79 -16.67 -12.15 3.27
CA THR A 79 -16.86 -11.72 1.88
C THR A 79 -15.65 -10.91 1.43
N GLY A 80 -15.18 -11.14 0.21
CA GLY A 80 -13.98 -10.50 -0.32
C GLY A 80 -13.58 -11.09 -1.66
N ALA A 81 -12.47 -10.60 -2.20
CA ALA A 81 -11.97 -11.04 -3.50
C ALA A 81 -10.44 -10.97 -3.55
N ARG A 82 -9.83 -11.89 -4.30
CA ARG A 82 -8.47 -11.70 -4.80
C ARG A 82 -8.46 -10.59 -5.85
N CYS A 83 -7.41 -9.79 -5.83
CA CYS A 83 -7.12 -8.77 -6.82
C CYS A 83 -5.67 -8.90 -7.31
N GLN A 84 -5.32 -8.21 -8.39
CA GLN A 84 -3.92 -8.05 -8.82
C GLN A 84 -3.08 -7.24 -7.82
N GLY A 85 -3.75 -6.40 -7.04
CA GLY A 85 -3.13 -5.52 -6.05
C GLY A 85 -4.15 -4.63 -5.38
N SER A 86 -3.67 -3.83 -4.43
CA SER A 86 -4.52 -2.83 -3.75
C SER A 86 -5.19 -1.86 -4.73
N SER A 87 -4.61 -1.59 -5.89
CA SER A 87 -5.23 -0.69 -6.88
C SER A 87 -6.62 -1.18 -7.33
N GLU A 88 -6.74 -2.46 -7.67
CA GLU A 88 -8.03 -3.06 -8.07
C GLU A 88 -8.94 -3.22 -6.85
N ALA A 89 -8.40 -3.65 -5.70
CA ALA A 89 -9.16 -3.78 -4.45
C ALA A 89 -9.79 -2.46 -3.99
N ILE A 90 -9.05 -1.35 -4.09
CA ILE A 90 -9.55 0.01 -3.80
C ILE A 90 -10.70 0.37 -4.72
N MET A 91 -10.54 0.17 -6.03
CA MET A 91 -11.60 0.49 -6.99
C MET A 91 -12.86 -0.32 -6.72
N LEU A 92 -12.73 -1.62 -6.46
CA LEU A 92 -13.85 -2.51 -6.13
C LEU A 92 -14.52 -2.13 -4.80
N GLY A 93 -13.75 -1.88 -3.74
CA GLY A 93 -14.28 -1.45 -2.44
C GLY A 93 -15.03 -0.12 -2.53
N ALA A 94 -14.48 0.85 -3.26
CA ALA A 94 -15.11 2.15 -3.46
C ALA A 94 -16.34 2.07 -4.40
N LEU A 95 -16.34 1.17 -5.40
CA LEU A 95 -17.51 0.86 -6.21
C LEU A 95 -18.65 0.28 -5.34
N ALA A 96 -18.34 -0.66 -4.45
CA ALA A 96 -19.33 -1.21 -3.53
C ALA A 96 -19.94 -0.12 -2.63
N ALA A 97 -19.11 0.77 -2.07
CA ALA A 97 -19.58 1.92 -1.30
C ALA A 97 -20.48 2.87 -2.13
N LYS A 98 -20.06 3.19 -3.36
CA LYS A 98 -20.86 4.02 -4.29
C LYS A 98 -22.23 3.40 -4.60
N TRP A 99 -22.28 2.09 -4.85
CA TRP A 99 -23.54 1.39 -5.14
C TRP A 99 -24.46 1.32 -3.92
N ARG A 100 -23.91 1.07 -2.72
CA ARG A 100 -24.68 1.12 -1.47
C ARG A 100 -25.28 2.49 -1.23
N TRP A 101 -24.46 3.54 -1.36
CA TRP A 101 -24.92 4.93 -1.25
C TRP A 101 -26.04 5.22 -2.26
N ARG A 102 -25.86 4.83 -3.53
CA ARG A 102 -26.87 5.02 -4.59
C ARG A 102 -28.19 4.35 -4.22
N LYS A 103 -28.16 3.06 -3.84
CA LYS A 103 -29.36 2.30 -3.45
C LYS A 103 -30.08 2.93 -2.26
N ALA A 104 -29.33 3.42 -1.26
CA ALA A 104 -29.91 4.09 -0.09
C ALA A 104 -30.63 5.40 -0.48
N ARG A 105 -30.00 6.22 -1.33
CA ARG A 105 -30.56 7.48 -1.84
C ARG A 105 -31.80 7.25 -2.71
N GLU A 106 -31.76 6.28 -3.63
CA GLU A 106 -32.92 5.91 -4.47
C GLU A 106 -34.09 5.44 -3.61
N LYS A 107 -33.84 4.63 -2.58
CA LYS A 107 -34.86 4.20 -1.63
C LYS A 107 -35.47 5.37 -0.84
N ALA A 108 -34.69 6.40 -0.56
CA ALA A 108 -35.14 7.63 0.08
C ALA A 108 -35.80 8.63 -0.89
N GLY A 109 -35.80 8.37 -2.20
CA GLY A 109 -36.31 9.30 -3.22
C GLY A 109 -35.42 10.52 -3.44
N GLU A 110 -34.13 10.42 -3.10
CA GLU A 110 -33.17 11.51 -3.16
C GLU A 110 -32.22 11.40 -4.36
N SER A 111 -31.53 12.50 -4.71
CA SER A 111 -30.66 12.54 -5.90
C SER A 111 -29.40 11.69 -5.75
N THR A 112 -28.99 11.02 -6.83
CA THR A 112 -27.77 10.20 -6.91
C THR A 112 -26.69 10.78 -7.84
N GLU A 113 -26.86 12.04 -8.27
CA GLU A 113 -26.06 12.63 -9.35
C GLU A 113 -24.65 13.09 -8.94
N ARG A 114 -24.41 13.33 -7.64
CA ARG A 114 -23.18 14.01 -7.17
C ARG A 114 -22.47 13.28 -6.02
N PRO A 115 -22.10 12.00 -6.16
CA PRO A 115 -21.34 11.31 -5.13
C PRO A 115 -19.97 11.98 -4.90
N ASN A 116 -19.53 12.07 -3.65
CA ASN A 116 -18.18 12.48 -3.28
C ASN A 116 -17.49 11.43 -2.39
N LEU A 117 -16.16 11.47 -2.37
CA LEU A 117 -15.31 10.63 -1.52
C LEU A 117 -14.33 11.53 -0.77
N VAL A 118 -14.22 11.35 0.55
CA VAL A 118 -13.42 12.19 1.44
C VAL A 118 -12.17 11.44 1.90
N PHE A 119 -10.99 12.04 1.71
CA PHE A 119 -9.71 11.42 2.03
C PHE A 119 -8.56 12.44 2.14
N GLY A 120 -7.41 12.02 2.69
CA GLY A 120 -6.22 12.88 2.83
C GLY A 120 -5.33 12.98 1.59
N GLY A 121 -4.51 14.03 1.51
CA GLY A 121 -3.51 14.22 0.46
C GLY A 121 -2.36 13.19 0.50
N ASP A 122 -2.28 12.39 1.55
CA ASP A 122 -1.33 11.30 1.79
C ASP A 122 -1.73 9.97 1.10
N VAL A 123 -2.93 9.88 0.54
CA VAL A 123 -3.39 8.68 -0.16
C VAL A 123 -2.57 8.35 -1.40
N HIS A 124 -2.59 7.08 -1.77
CA HIS A 124 -2.04 6.65 -3.06
C HIS A 124 -2.87 7.17 -4.24
N VAL A 125 -2.22 7.40 -5.39
CA VAL A 125 -2.83 8.01 -6.60
C VAL A 125 -4.07 7.27 -7.12
N VAL A 126 -4.25 6.00 -6.75
CA VAL A 126 -5.41 5.18 -7.17
C VAL A 126 -6.73 5.80 -6.73
N TRP A 127 -6.80 6.45 -5.58
CA TRP A 127 -8.03 7.10 -5.12
C TRP A 127 -8.46 8.25 -6.05
N ASN A 128 -7.49 9.02 -6.54
CA ASN A 128 -7.72 10.01 -7.60
C ASN A 128 -8.16 9.37 -8.93
N LYS A 129 -7.57 8.21 -9.29
CA LYS A 129 -7.99 7.44 -10.47
C LYS A 129 -9.43 6.95 -10.34
N PHE A 130 -9.81 6.39 -9.19
CA PHE A 130 -11.18 5.97 -8.92
C PHE A 130 -12.15 7.14 -9.09
N CYS A 131 -11.88 8.26 -8.41
CA CYS A 131 -12.72 9.45 -8.50
C CYS A 131 -12.90 9.93 -9.94
N ARG A 132 -11.81 9.93 -10.72
CA ARG A 132 -11.83 10.32 -12.14
C ARG A 132 -12.57 9.32 -13.03
N TYR A 133 -12.34 8.02 -12.88
CA TYR A 133 -12.86 7.00 -13.79
C TYR A 133 -14.32 6.64 -13.51
N PHE A 134 -14.78 6.86 -12.28
CA PHE A 134 -16.11 6.51 -11.85
C PHE A 134 -16.95 7.72 -11.46
N ASP A 135 -16.63 8.92 -11.94
CA ASP A 135 -17.41 10.15 -11.72
C ASP A 135 -17.80 10.35 -10.24
N VAL A 136 -16.80 10.44 -9.37
CA VAL A 136 -16.94 10.76 -7.95
C VAL A 136 -16.11 12.00 -7.65
N GLU A 137 -16.68 12.98 -6.97
CA GLU A 137 -15.97 14.20 -6.58
C GLU A 137 -14.93 13.88 -5.49
N PRO A 138 -13.63 14.12 -5.71
CA PRO A 138 -12.62 13.97 -4.67
C PRO A 138 -12.63 15.17 -3.73
N ARG A 139 -12.81 14.92 -2.42
CA ARG A 139 -12.69 15.94 -1.36
C ARG A 139 -11.44 15.64 -0.54
N ILE A 140 -10.36 16.34 -0.91
CA ILE A 140 -9.00 16.05 -0.44
C ILE A 140 -8.64 16.99 0.70
N VAL A 141 -8.30 16.42 1.86
CA VAL A 141 -7.70 17.16 2.97
C VAL A 141 -6.22 17.42 2.64
N PRO A 142 -5.76 18.67 2.59
CA PRO A 142 -4.34 18.97 2.38
C PRO A 142 -3.49 18.51 3.57
N LEU A 143 -2.23 18.13 3.31
CA LEU A 143 -1.31 17.80 4.40
C LEU A 143 -0.73 19.06 5.01
N ARG A 144 -0.28 18.96 6.25
CA ARG A 144 0.34 20.08 6.97
C ARG A 144 1.80 19.78 7.26
N ALA A 145 2.63 20.82 7.26
CA ALA A 145 4.06 20.68 7.55
C ALA A 145 4.36 20.07 8.94
N ASP A 146 3.44 20.19 9.91
CA ASP A 146 3.52 19.65 11.25
C ASP A 146 2.80 18.30 11.44
N ARG A 147 1.95 17.89 10.48
CA ARG A 147 1.17 16.66 10.53
C ARG A 147 0.92 16.11 9.12
N PHE A 148 1.55 14.96 8.83
CA PHE A 148 1.49 14.28 7.52
C PHE A 148 0.41 13.19 7.43
N THR A 149 -0.53 13.15 8.37
CA THR A 149 -1.66 12.22 8.43
C THR A 149 -2.95 12.99 8.69
N VAL A 150 -4.09 12.37 8.42
CA VAL A 150 -5.41 12.99 8.62
C VAL A 150 -6.13 12.48 9.87
N GLY A 151 -6.98 13.34 10.42
CA GLY A 151 -7.81 13.04 11.58
C GLY A 151 -9.25 13.54 11.45
N PRO A 152 -10.07 13.32 12.49
CA PRO A 152 -11.50 13.64 12.47
C PRO A 152 -11.78 15.11 12.18
N ASP A 153 -11.02 16.03 12.80
CA ASP A 153 -11.19 17.48 12.63
C ASP A 153 -10.96 17.95 11.20
N ASP A 154 -10.16 17.22 10.43
CA ASP A 154 -9.87 17.55 9.04
C ASP A 154 -10.97 17.05 8.09
N LEU A 155 -11.56 15.89 8.41
CA LEU A 155 -12.47 15.16 7.53
C LEU A 155 -13.93 15.58 7.75
N GLU A 156 -14.36 15.81 9.01
CA GLU A 156 -15.76 16.15 9.34
C GLU A 156 -16.30 17.36 8.55
N PRO A 157 -15.53 18.46 8.34
CA PRO A 157 -16.01 19.62 7.60
C PRO A 157 -16.36 19.32 6.12
N LEU A 158 -15.85 18.22 5.56
CA LEU A 158 -16.04 17.84 4.17
C LEU A 158 -17.18 16.84 3.95
N LEU A 159 -17.80 16.34 5.04
CA LEU A 159 -18.87 15.35 4.97
C LEU A 159 -20.23 15.98 4.65
N ASP A 160 -20.97 15.34 3.75
CA ASP A 160 -22.38 15.63 3.47
C ASP A 160 -23.16 14.36 3.11
N GLU A 161 -24.44 14.51 2.75
CA GLU A 161 -25.32 13.39 2.36
C GLU A 161 -24.90 12.67 1.07
N ASN A 162 -23.98 13.25 0.29
CA ASN A 162 -23.46 12.65 -0.93
C ASN A 162 -22.11 11.95 -0.72
N THR A 163 -21.57 11.98 0.50
CA THR A 163 -20.32 11.28 0.84
C THR A 163 -20.54 9.77 0.85
N ILE A 164 -19.89 9.06 -0.08
CA ILE A 164 -20.05 7.60 -0.23
C ILE A 164 -19.23 6.80 0.78
N ALA A 165 -18.10 7.35 1.21
CA ALA A 165 -17.20 6.79 2.21
C ALA A 165 -16.13 7.83 2.62
N VAL A 166 -15.48 7.55 3.74
CA VAL A 166 -14.20 8.14 4.14
C VAL A 166 -13.09 7.12 3.94
N VAL A 167 -11.93 7.54 3.45
CA VAL A 167 -10.74 6.70 3.37
C VAL A 167 -9.80 7.03 4.53
N ALA A 168 -9.35 5.99 5.24
CA ALA A 168 -8.26 6.10 6.21
C ALA A 168 -7.10 5.21 5.76
N VAL A 169 -5.88 5.73 5.76
CA VAL A 169 -4.68 5.01 5.31
C VAL A 169 -3.95 4.41 6.51
N LEU A 170 -3.69 3.11 6.45
CA LEU A 170 -2.85 2.41 7.42
C LEU A 170 -1.48 2.13 6.81
N GLY A 171 -0.53 3.00 7.14
CA GLY A 171 0.82 2.98 6.58
C GLY A 171 0.92 3.80 5.30
N THR A 172 0.97 5.14 5.44
CA THR A 172 1.07 6.09 4.31
C THR A 172 2.29 5.80 3.44
N THR A 173 2.18 6.08 2.14
CA THR A 173 3.32 5.87 1.23
C THR A 173 4.43 6.89 1.45
N PHE A 174 4.11 8.06 2.00
CA PHE A 174 5.07 9.16 2.23
C PHE A 174 5.87 9.00 3.52
N THR A 175 5.23 8.70 4.65
CA THR A 175 5.89 8.67 5.96
C THR A 175 5.78 7.32 6.67
N GLY A 176 4.93 6.41 6.19
CA GLY A 176 4.72 5.11 6.83
C GLY A 176 3.83 5.14 8.06
N GLN A 177 3.33 6.31 8.45
CA GLN A 177 2.44 6.50 9.61
C GLN A 177 1.03 5.98 9.33
N ALA A 178 0.18 5.94 10.35
CA ALA A 178 -1.24 5.65 10.22
C ALA A 178 -2.08 6.92 10.41
N ASP A 179 -3.18 7.02 9.66
CA ASP A 179 -4.25 7.96 9.99
C ASP A 179 -4.90 7.62 11.33
N ALA A 180 -5.62 8.59 11.91
CA ALA A 180 -6.29 8.42 13.20
C ALA A 180 -7.58 7.58 13.08
N VAL A 181 -7.48 6.33 12.62
CA VAL A 181 -8.63 5.47 12.26
C VAL A 181 -9.69 5.39 13.36
N VAL A 182 -9.27 5.24 14.63
CA VAL A 182 -10.19 5.24 15.79
C VAL A 182 -10.94 6.56 15.92
N GLY A 183 -10.23 7.69 15.85
CA GLY A 183 -10.85 9.01 15.93
C GLY A 183 -11.80 9.29 14.77
N ILE A 184 -11.45 8.81 13.56
CA ILE A 184 -12.31 8.90 12.37
C ILE A 184 -13.58 8.05 12.58
N ASN A 185 -13.46 6.83 13.10
CA ASN A 185 -14.60 6.00 13.46
C ASN A 185 -15.52 6.72 14.44
N ASP A 186 -14.99 7.20 15.56
CA ASP A 186 -15.79 7.82 16.62
C ASP A 186 -16.51 9.08 16.13
N MET A 187 -15.84 9.87 15.27
CA MET A 187 -16.46 11.01 14.59
C MET A 187 -17.61 10.57 13.69
N LEU A 188 -17.45 9.52 12.89
CA LEU A 188 -18.50 9.02 11.98
C LEU A 188 -19.67 8.38 12.72
N VAL A 189 -19.44 7.74 13.88
CA VAL A 189 -20.52 7.31 14.78
C VAL A 189 -21.32 8.52 15.25
N SER A 190 -20.65 9.57 15.71
CA SER A 190 -21.30 10.81 16.14
C SER A 190 -22.06 11.51 15.00
N VAL A 191 -21.51 11.52 13.78
CA VAL A 191 -22.17 12.08 12.59
C VAL A 191 -23.44 11.30 12.25
N ARG A 192 -23.41 9.97 12.34
CA ARG A 192 -24.60 9.13 12.16
C ARG A 192 -25.69 9.46 13.16
N GLU A 193 -25.35 9.64 14.43
CA GLU A 193 -26.31 9.99 15.48
C GLU A 193 -26.89 11.41 15.33
N ARG A 194 -26.05 12.40 15.02
CA ARG A 194 -26.44 13.82 14.99
C ARG A 194 -27.07 14.26 13.66
N ARG A 195 -26.64 13.67 12.55
CA ARG A 195 -27.02 14.08 11.19
C ARG A 195 -27.78 12.99 10.43
N SER A 196 -27.93 11.79 11.01
CA SER A 196 -28.52 10.63 10.34
C SER A 196 -27.78 10.23 9.06
N LEU A 197 -26.47 10.50 8.99
CA LEU A 197 -25.60 10.13 7.87
C LEU A 197 -24.75 8.92 8.28
N ASP A 198 -25.04 7.75 7.71
CA ASP A 198 -24.25 6.53 7.93
C ASP A 198 -23.16 6.38 6.85
N ILE A 199 -22.00 7.01 7.10
CA ILE A 199 -20.89 7.06 6.16
C ILE A 199 -19.83 6.02 6.57
N PRO A 200 -19.49 5.05 5.70
CA PRO A 200 -18.53 4.00 6.02
C PRO A 200 -17.07 4.48 5.90
N ILE A 201 -16.18 3.79 6.61
CA ILE A 201 -14.72 3.84 6.42
C ILE A 201 -14.30 2.70 5.50
N HIS A 202 -13.51 3.03 4.48
CA HIS A 202 -12.63 2.11 3.80
C HIS A 202 -11.21 2.30 4.34
N VAL A 203 -10.59 1.23 4.85
CA VAL A 203 -9.20 1.30 5.30
C VAL A 203 -8.28 0.87 4.16
N ASP A 204 -7.49 1.82 3.66
CA ASP A 204 -6.39 1.52 2.75
C ASP A 204 -5.21 0.96 3.55
N ALA A 205 -5.27 -0.35 3.81
CA ALA A 205 -4.24 -1.09 4.52
C ALA A 205 -3.27 -1.76 3.54
N ALA A 206 -3.05 -1.20 2.35
CA ALA A 206 -2.21 -1.79 1.31
C ALA A 206 -0.88 -2.32 1.84
N SER A 207 -0.22 -1.52 2.69
CA SER A 207 1.00 -1.92 3.39
C SER A 207 0.69 -2.38 4.82
N GLY A 208 -0.05 -1.58 5.59
CA GLY A 208 -0.23 -1.79 7.03
C GLY A 208 -1.00 -3.05 7.42
N GLY A 209 -1.80 -3.62 6.51
CA GLY A 209 -2.62 -4.80 6.80
C GLY A 209 -1.81 -6.05 7.13
N PHE A 210 -0.56 -6.15 6.66
CA PHE A 210 0.37 -7.23 7.06
C PHE A 210 1.43 -6.76 8.05
N VAL A 211 1.22 -5.62 8.73
CA VAL A 211 2.17 -5.05 9.68
C VAL A 211 1.51 -4.86 11.05
N TRP A 212 0.43 -4.10 11.10
CA TRP A 212 -0.23 -3.76 12.37
C TRP A 212 -0.70 -4.95 13.19
N PRO A 213 -1.30 -6.02 12.61
CA PRO A 213 -1.68 -7.20 13.38
C PRO A 213 -0.55 -7.83 14.19
N PHE A 214 0.69 -7.66 13.74
CA PHE A 214 1.84 -8.35 14.29
C PHE A 214 2.64 -7.49 15.28
N ILE A 215 2.91 -6.23 14.93
CA ILE A 215 3.77 -5.35 15.75
C ILE A 215 3.00 -4.26 16.51
N TYR A 216 1.70 -4.09 16.25
CA TYR A 216 0.79 -3.18 16.95
C TYR A 216 -0.59 -3.85 17.24
N PRO A 217 -0.64 -5.08 17.79
CA PRO A 217 -1.87 -5.89 17.85
C PRO A 217 -3.00 -5.24 18.67
N ASN A 218 -2.65 -4.40 19.64
CA ASN A 218 -3.59 -3.73 20.52
C ASN A 218 -4.22 -2.47 19.89
N THR A 219 -3.69 -2.01 18.75
CA THR A 219 -4.23 -0.82 18.08
C THR A 219 -5.43 -1.23 17.23
N HIS A 220 -6.55 -0.55 17.47
CA HIS A 220 -7.78 -0.75 16.70
C HIS A 220 -7.70 0.04 15.40
N TRP A 221 -7.83 -0.65 14.28
CA TRP A 221 -7.83 -0.05 12.95
C TRP A 221 -8.72 -0.82 11.97
N ASP A 222 -9.10 -2.04 12.31
CA ASP A 222 -9.76 -3.03 11.45
C ASP A 222 -11.26 -3.15 11.77
N PHE A 223 -11.88 -4.30 11.48
CA PHE A 223 -13.32 -4.51 11.68
C PHE A 223 -13.76 -4.49 13.15
N ARG A 224 -12.85 -4.40 14.13
CA ARG A 224 -13.21 -4.03 15.52
C ARG A 224 -13.91 -2.66 15.59
N LEU A 225 -13.65 -1.77 14.64
CA LEU A 225 -14.31 -0.47 14.50
C LEU A 225 -15.58 -0.61 13.66
N GLU A 226 -16.71 -0.12 14.16
CA GLU A 226 -18.02 -0.37 13.53
C GLU A 226 -18.20 0.31 12.17
N GLN A 227 -17.57 1.47 11.96
CA GLN A 227 -17.64 2.15 10.67
C GLN A 227 -16.66 1.60 9.65
N VAL A 228 -15.71 0.74 10.02
CA VAL A 228 -14.86 0.04 9.05
C VAL A 228 -15.67 -1.04 8.35
N ARG A 229 -15.95 -0.81 7.06
CA ARG A 229 -16.81 -1.67 6.23
C ARG A 229 -16.06 -2.46 5.17
N SER A 230 -14.88 -1.97 4.77
CA SER A 230 -14.01 -2.69 3.84
C SER A 230 -12.54 -2.33 4.06
N ILE A 231 -11.66 -3.28 3.77
CA ILE A 231 -10.21 -3.17 3.93
C ILE A 231 -9.55 -3.77 2.70
N ASN A 232 -8.65 -3.02 2.05
CA ASN A 232 -7.73 -3.58 1.05
C ASN A 232 -6.35 -3.88 1.67
N VAL A 233 -5.66 -4.88 1.13
CA VAL A 233 -4.26 -5.16 1.48
C VAL A 233 -3.49 -5.70 0.27
N SER A 234 -2.23 -5.30 0.08
CA SER A 234 -1.36 -5.87 -0.96
C SER A 234 -0.57 -7.05 -0.41
N GLY A 235 -0.91 -8.26 -0.85
CA GLY A 235 -0.09 -9.46 -0.58
C GLY A 235 1.35 -9.29 -1.07
N HIS A 236 1.52 -8.58 -2.18
CA HIS A 236 2.84 -8.34 -2.74
C HIS A 236 3.71 -7.27 -2.05
N LYS A 237 3.22 -6.67 -0.95
CA LYS A 237 4.00 -5.76 -0.11
C LYS A 237 4.51 -6.51 1.13
N PHE A 238 3.95 -6.21 2.31
CA PHE A 238 4.30 -6.91 3.55
C PHE A 238 3.63 -8.30 3.68
N GLY A 239 2.79 -8.70 2.70
CA GLY A 239 2.30 -10.08 2.60
C GLY A 239 3.35 -11.08 2.10
N LEU A 240 4.55 -10.61 1.74
CA LEU A 240 5.75 -11.40 1.41
C LEU A 240 5.66 -12.21 0.12
N VAL A 241 4.84 -11.78 -0.83
CA VAL A 241 4.73 -12.37 -2.18
C VAL A 241 5.28 -11.43 -3.25
N TYR A 242 5.73 -11.95 -4.40
CA TYR A 242 6.08 -11.13 -5.55
C TYR A 242 4.90 -10.31 -6.10
N PRO A 243 5.15 -9.22 -6.86
CA PRO A 243 4.11 -8.40 -7.48
C PRO A 243 3.11 -9.23 -8.32
N GLY A 244 1.81 -9.07 -8.04
CA GLY A 244 0.73 -9.79 -8.75
C GLY A 244 -0.46 -10.24 -7.88
N VAL A 245 -0.42 -9.97 -6.57
CA VAL A 245 -1.54 -10.30 -5.66
C VAL A 245 -1.88 -9.20 -4.66
N GLY A 246 -3.16 -8.92 -4.52
CA GLY A 246 -3.77 -8.11 -3.46
C GLY A 246 -5.14 -8.67 -3.08
N TRP A 247 -5.75 -8.08 -2.07
CA TRP A 247 -6.96 -8.60 -1.45
C TRP A 247 -7.89 -7.47 -1.06
N LEU A 248 -9.18 -7.71 -1.20
CA LEU A 248 -10.26 -6.92 -0.65
C LEU A 248 -11.04 -7.80 0.33
N VAL A 249 -11.28 -7.28 1.53
CA VAL A 249 -12.14 -7.93 2.52
C VAL A 249 -13.25 -6.95 2.90
N PHE A 250 -14.47 -7.43 2.96
CA PHE A 250 -15.63 -6.72 3.46
C PHE A 250 -15.96 -7.18 4.88
N ARG A 251 -16.56 -6.28 5.66
CA ARG A 251 -16.99 -6.56 7.03
C ARG A 251 -17.98 -7.73 7.09
N ASP A 252 -18.93 -7.74 6.16
CA ASP A 252 -19.98 -8.74 6.01
C ASP A 252 -20.48 -8.78 4.55
N ARG A 253 -21.42 -9.68 4.25
CA ARG A 253 -21.95 -9.91 2.90
C ARG A 253 -22.75 -8.73 2.35
N GLU A 254 -23.41 -7.95 3.22
CA GLU A 254 -24.28 -6.83 2.83
C GLU A 254 -23.48 -5.65 2.29
N GLU A 255 -22.20 -5.56 2.66
CA GLU A 255 -21.27 -4.55 2.14
C GLU A 255 -20.96 -4.72 0.64
N LEU A 256 -21.24 -5.88 0.04
CA LEU A 256 -21.08 -6.15 -1.39
C LEU A 256 -22.44 -6.23 -2.10
N PRO A 257 -22.87 -5.18 -2.83
CA PRO A 257 -24.12 -5.22 -3.60
C PRO A 257 -24.15 -6.35 -4.64
N ASP A 258 -25.24 -7.13 -4.69
CA ASP A 258 -25.41 -8.23 -5.66
C ASP A 258 -25.30 -7.76 -7.12
N ASP A 259 -25.74 -6.54 -7.44
CA ASP A 259 -25.67 -5.96 -8.79
C ASP A 259 -24.22 -5.76 -9.31
N LEU A 260 -23.23 -5.86 -8.43
CA LEU A 260 -21.82 -5.81 -8.79
C LEU A 260 -21.19 -7.20 -8.95
N VAL A 261 -21.91 -8.26 -8.55
CA VAL A 261 -21.45 -9.64 -8.68
C VAL A 261 -21.97 -10.21 -10.00
N PHE A 262 -21.06 -10.73 -10.81
CA PHE A 262 -21.40 -11.37 -12.08
C PHE A 262 -21.37 -12.88 -11.90
N GLU A 263 -22.33 -13.58 -12.50
CA GLU A 263 -22.38 -15.04 -12.50
C GLU A 263 -22.05 -15.58 -13.89
N GLU A 264 -21.04 -16.44 -13.99
CA GLU A 264 -20.65 -17.07 -15.24
C GLU A 264 -20.91 -18.58 -15.19
N ASN A 265 -21.51 -19.14 -16.24
CA ASN A 265 -21.88 -20.56 -16.29
C ASN A 265 -21.28 -21.35 -17.45
N TYR A 266 -20.54 -20.71 -18.36
CA TYR A 266 -20.04 -21.35 -19.59
C TYR A 266 -18.74 -22.17 -19.38
N LEU A 267 -18.11 -22.05 -18.21
CA LEU A 267 -16.96 -22.87 -17.79
C LEU A 267 -17.39 -24.17 -17.07
N GLY A 268 -18.70 -24.43 -16.94
CA GLY A 268 -19.22 -25.72 -16.44
C GLY A 268 -19.88 -25.68 -15.07
N ARG A 269 -19.80 -24.56 -14.34
CA ARG A 269 -20.59 -24.26 -13.12
C ARG A 269 -20.88 -22.76 -13.05
N THR A 270 -21.98 -22.37 -12.42
CA THR A 270 -22.23 -20.97 -12.04
C THR A 270 -21.28 -20.57 -10.91
N ASP A 271 -20.33 -19.68 -11.20
CA ASP A 271 -19.41 -19.11 -10.21
C ASP A 271 -19.55 -17.57 -10.16
N PRO A 272 -19.63 -16.96 -8.96
CA PRO A 272 -19.69 -15.52 -8.80
C PRO A 272 -18.31 -14.88 -8.94
N THR A 273 -18.22 -13.78 -9.68
CA THR A 273 -17.00 -12.99 -9.88
C THR A 273 -17.24 -11.53 -9.51
N PHE A 274 -16.26 -10.93 -8.85
CA PHE A 274 -16.24 -9.51 -8.48
C PHE A 274 -14.81 -8.97 -8.64
N THR A 275 -14.39 -8.81 -9.90
CA THR A 275 -13.05 -8.35 -10.29
C THR A 275 -13.15 -7.38 -11.45
N LEU A 276 -12.14 -6.50 -11.60
CA LEU A 276 -12.01 -5.67 -12.81
C LEU A 276 -11.27 -6.42 -13.91
N ASN A 277 -10.36 -7.30 -13.51
CA ASN A 277 -9.66 -8.19 -14.43
C ASN A 277 -10.48 -9.46 -14.70
N PHE A 278 -10.18 -10.11 -15.82
CA PHE A 278 -10.69 -11.43 -16.18
C PHE A 278 -9.56 -12.47 -16.11
N SER A 279 -8.98 -12.87 -17.24
CA SER A 279 -7.86 -13.81 -17.28
C SER A 279 -6.59 -13.20 -16.70
N THR A 280 -6.04 -13.84 -15.67
CA THR A 280 -4.77 -13.44 -15.04
C THR A 280 -4.04 -14.65 -14.47
N GLY A 281 -2.75 -14.50 -14.17
CA GLY A 281 -1.96 -15.54 -13.51
C GLY A 281 -2.47 -15.83 -12.10
N ASN A 282 -2.42 -17.12 -11.73
CA ASN A 282 -2.86 -17.64 -10.44
C ASN A 282 -1.68 -17.98 -9.49
N SER A 283 -0.44 -17.96 -9.99
CA SER A 283 0.76 -18.35 -9.25
C SER A 283 0.99 -17.55 -7.97
N ASP A 284 0.77 -16.23 -7.98
CA ASP A 284 1.02 -15.37 -6.82
C ASP A 284 -0.01 -15.59 -5.70
N MET A 285 -1.24 -15.96 -6.05
CA MET A 285 -2.26 -16.34 -5.06
C MET A 285 -1.90 -17.65 -4.37
N ILE A 286 -1.42 -18.65 -5.13
CA ILE A 286 -0.92 -19.91 -4.58
C ILE A 286 0.28 -19.64 -3.67
N ALA A 287 1.20 -18.76 -4.10
CA ALA A 287 2.35 -18.36 -3.31
C ALA A 287 1.92 -17.64 -2.01
N GLN A 288 0.89 -16.80 -2.04
CA GLN A 288 0.33 -16.19 -0.83
C GLN A 288 -0.17 -17.23 0.16
N TYR A 289 -0.89 -18.24 -0.32
CA TYR A 289 -1.38 -19.33 0.53
C TYR A 289 -0.23 -20.16 1.10
N TYR A 290 0.82 -20.41 0.31
CA TYR A 290 2.06 -21.00 0.82
C TYR A 290 2.63 -20.17 1.98
N MET A 291 2.77 -18.85 1.83
CA MET A 291 3.29 -18.00 2.90
C MET A 291 2.43 -18.08 4.16
N PHE A 292 1.10 -18.08 4.04
CA PHE A 292 0.19 -18.25 5.18
C PHE A 292 0.39 -19.59 5.89
N CYS A 293 0.50 -20.70 5.15
CA CYS A 293 0.67 -22.03 5.73
C CYS A 293 2.07 -22.22 6.34
N ARG A 294 3.10 -21.67 5.69
CA ARG A 294 4.50 -21.84 6.03
C ARG A 294 4.92 -21.01 7.23
N LEU A 295 4.45 -19.76 7.31
CA LEU A 295 4.80 -18.84 8.38
C LEU A 295 3.79 -18.87 9.52
N GLY A 296 2.49 -19.00 9.21
CA GLY A 296 1.43 -18.78 10.19
C GLY A 296 1.52 -17.39 10.83
N HIS A 297 0.78 -17.17 11.92
CA HIS A 297 0.80 -15.89 12.62
C HIS A 297 2.20 -15.57 13.18
N ASP A 298 2.85 -16.55 13.84
CA ASP A 298 4.13 -16.35 14.53
C ASP A 298 5.27 -16.04 13.55
N GLY A 299 5.36 -16.76 12.43
CA GLY A 299 6.42 -16.52 11.43
C GLY A 299 6.27 -15.17 10.71
N TYR A 300 5.04 -14.70 10.48
CA TYR A 300 4.83 -13.32 10.04
C TYR A 300 5.26 -12.33 11.13
N GLY A 301 4.88 -12.61 12.39
CA GLY A 301 5.30 -11.82 13.56
C GLY A 301 6.81 -11.64 13.65
N GLU A 302 7.56 -12.73 13.56
CA GLU A 302 9.03 -12.72 13.57
C GLU A 302 9.59 -11.91 12.39
N ALA A 303 9.09 -12.14 11.18
CA ALA A 303 9.57 -11.46 9.97
C ALA A 303 9.34 -9.94 10.03
N ILE A 304 8.14 -9.50 10.42
CA ILE A 304 7.79 -8.08 10.52
C ILE A 304 8.54 -7.40 11.68
N THR A 305 8.69 -8.10 12.81
CA THR A 305 9.49 -7.60 13.94
C THR A 305 10.95 -7.38 13.53
N ALA A 306 11.57 -8.32 12.83
CA ALA A 306 12.94 -8.16 12.34
C ALA A 306 13.09 -6.96 11.38
N MET A 307 12.10 -6.70 10.52
CA MET A 307 12.10 -5.51 9.67
C MET A 307 12.02 -4.22 10.51
N LYS A 308 11.14 -4.18 11.51
CA LYS A 308 10.99 -3.04 12.43
C LYS A 308 12.30 -2.75 13.16
N GLU A 309 12.92 -3.76 13.76
CA GLU A 309 14.18 -3.61 14.51
C GLU A 309 15.35 -3.13 13.64
N ASN A 310 15.37 -3.53 12.35
CA ASN A 310 16.37 -3.05 11.39
C ASN A 310 16.08 -1.61 10.94
N ALA A 311 14.80 -1.22 10.81
CA ALA A 311 14.40 0.16 10.53
C ALA A 311 14.74 1.10 11.68
N GLU A 312 14.42 0.72 12.92
CA GLU A 312 14.75 1.51 14.12
C GLU A 312 16.25 1.71 14.27
N PHE A 313 17.05 0.70 13.95
CA PHE A 313 18.51 0.82 13.97
C PHE A 313 19.07 1.70 12.87
N LEU A 314 18.57 1.57 11.64
CA LEU A 314 18.95 2.47 10.55
C LEU A 314 18.60 3.92 10.93
N GLY A 315 17.39 4.15 11.44
CA GLY A 315 16.95 5.45 11.93
C GLY A 315 17.83 5.98 13.05
N GLY A 316 18.15 5.15 14.04
CA GLY A 316 19.07 5.49 15.13
C GLY A 316 20.43 5.97 14.62
N ARG A 317 21.05 5.22 13.71
CA ARG A 317 22.34 5.63 13.10
C ARG A 317 22.25 6.94 12.34
N LEU A 318 21.20 7.13 11.54
CA LEU A 318 20.99 8.36 10.78
C LEU A 318 20.81 9.57 11.71
N ARG A 319 20.02 9.42 12.78
CA ARG A 319 19.85 10.44 13.82
C ARG A 319 21.17 10.74 14.55
N ASP A 320 21.88 9.69 15.00
CA ASP A 320 23.10 9.81 15.80
C ASP A 320 24.26 10.42 14.98
N SER A 321 24.19 10.42 13.64
CA SER A 321 25.12 11.16 12.78
C SER A 321 25.02 12.69 12.94
N GLY A 322 23.94 13.20 13.52
CA GLY A 322 23.66 14.63 13.65
C GLY A 322 23.35 15.35 12.34
N ARG A 323 23.13 14.60 11.25
CA ARG A 323 22.85 15.15 9.91
C ARG A 323 21.38 15.11 9.52
N PHE A 324 20.58 14.28 10.18
CA PHE A 324 19.22 14.00 9.81
C PHE A 324 18.27 14.06 11.00
N GLU A 325 17.05 14.52 10.74
CA GLU A 325 15.92 14.36 11.63
C GLU A 325 14.95 13.32 11.05
N LEU A 326 14.41 12.46 11.93
CA LEU A 326 13.48 11.42 11.54
C LEU A 326 12.05 11.95 11.62
N ILE A 327 11.22 11.54 10.67
CA ILE A 327 9.79 11.87 10.63
C ILE A 327 9.00 10.63 11.10
N GLY A 328 8.11 10.83 12.07
CA GLY A 328 7.22 9.76 12.56
C GLY A 328 7.88 8.73 13.51
N ALA A 329 9.13 8.95 13.93
CA ALA A 329 9.90 7.98 14.71
C ALA A 329 9.31 7.59 16.06
N ASP A 330 8.52 8.48 16.69
CA ASP A 330 7.95 8.26 18.02
C ASP A 330 6.57 7.59 17.99
N GLY A 331 6.05 7.27 16.80
CA GLY A 331 4.71 6.71 16.60
C GLY A 331 4.70 5.34 15.95
N GLU A 332 3.51 4.77 15.83
CA GLU A 332 3.31 3.57 15.02
C GLU A 332 3.53 3.88 13.55
N GLN A 333 4.41 3.10 12.92
CA GLN A 333 4.73 3.23 11.52
C GLN A 333 5.14 1.89 10.90
N LEU A 334 5.09 1.84 9.57
CA LEU A 334 5.67 0.76 8.77
C LEU A 334 7.17 0.61 9.04
N PRO A 335 7.76 -0.59 8.81
CA PRO A 335 9.21 -0.80 8.78
C PRO A 335 9.94 0.00 7.68
N LEU A 336 10.11 1.30 7.91
CA LEU A 336 10.81 2.23 7.05
C LEU A 336 11.41 3.36 7.88
N VAL A 337 12.30 4.13 7.25
CA VAL A 337 12.85 5.35 7.82
C VAL A 337 12.54 6.50 6.87
N CYS A 338 11.71 7.46 7.32
CA CYS A 338 11.48 8.73 6.64
C CYS A 338 12.29 9.81 7.37
N PHE A 339 13.10 10.57 6.64
CA PHE A 339 14.07 11.49 7.25
C PHE A 339 14.43 12.64 6.31
N ARG A 340 14.89 13.75 6.88
CA ARG A 340 15.34 14.92 6.11
C ARG A 340 16.61 15.52 6.70
N LEU A 341 17.33 16.32 5.94
CA LEU A 341 18.56 16.97 6.39
C LEU A 341 18.25 18.00 7.48
N THR A 342 19.11 18.07 8.49
CA THR A 342 19.05 19.12 9.51
C THR A 342 19.89 20.32 9.10
N GLY A 343 19.33 21.52 9.28
CA GLY A 343 19.99 22.80 9.05
C GLY A 343 20.17 23.14 7.57
N GLU A 344 20.62 24.37 7.30
CA GLU A 344 20.95 24.78 5.93
C GLU A 344 22.28 24.15 5.48
N ARG A 345 22.27 23.56 4.27
CA ARG A 345 23.44 22.88 3.68
C ARG A 345 23.64 23.33 2.24
N GLY A 346 24.85 23.15 1.73
CA GLY A 346 25.18 23.40 0.32
C GLY A 346 24.63 22.36 -0.66
N TYR A 347 23.80 21.44 -0.19
CA TYR A 347 23.16 20.35 -0.91
C TYR A 347 21.82 20.00 -0.25
N ASP A 348 20.95 19.30 -0.99
CA ASP A 348 19.63 18.87 -0.54
C ASP A 348 19.49 17.34 -0.54
N GLU A 349 18.31 16.82 -0.18
CA GLU A 349 18.00 15.40 -0.18
C GLU A 349 18.16 14.74 -1.56
N PHE A 350 17.90 15.47 -2.65
CA PHE A 350 18.08 14.93 -4.00
C PHE A 350 19.57 14.70 -4.32
N ASP A 351 20.44 15.60 -3.85
CA ASP A 351 21.89 15.43 -3.97
C ASP A 351 22.37 14.21 -3.16
N VAL A 352 21.86 14.01 -1.93
CA VAL A 352 22.20 12.84 -1.10
C VAL A 352 21.78 11.55 -1.80
N ALA A 353 20.53 11.47 -2.28
CA ALA A 353 20.02 10.32 -3.02
C ALA A 353 20.88 10.03 -4.28
N GLY A 354 21.19 11.07 -5.06
CA GLY A 354 22.04 10.95 -6.24
C GLY A 354 23.45 10.48 -5.90
N GLN A 355 24.02 10.97 -4.79
CA GLN A 355 25.36 10.60 -4.36
C GLN A 355 25.44 9.14 -3.94
N VAL A 356 24.51 8.72 -3.08
CA VAL A 356 24.35 7.34 -2.61
C VAL A 356 24.15 6.37 -3.78
N ALA A 357 23.33 6.74 -4.76
CA ALA A 357 23.15 5.96 -5.99
C ALA A 357 24.45 5.86 -6.81
N SER A 358 25.19 6.97 -6.96
CA SER A 358 26.40 7.01 -7.79
C SER A 358 27.58 6.21 -7.21
N GLU A 359 27.77 6.23 -5.89
CA GLU A 359 28.92 5.59 -5.24
C GLU A 359 28.67 4.13 -4.88
N ARG A 360 27.40 3.78 -4.63
CA ARG A 360 27.02 2.52 -3.98
C ARG A 360 25.86 1.81 -4.67
N GLY A 361 25.15 2.44 -5.60
CA GLY A 361 24.05 1.83 -6.36
C GLY A 361 22.76 1.62 -5.56
N TRP A 362 22.66 2.20 -4.35
CA TRP A 362 21.41 2.22 -3.58
C TRP A 362 20.39 3.13 -4.26
N MET A 363 19.17 2.64 -4.49
CA MET A 363 18.07 3.45 -5.00
C MET A 363 17.26 3.98 -3.83
N LEU A 364 17.77 5.04 -3.20
CA LEU A 364 17.13 5.78 -2.13
C LEU A 364 16.29 6.91 -2.73
N PRO A 365 14.96 6.93 -2.59
CA PRO A 365 14.13 8.00 -3.13
C PRO A 365 14.24 9.27 -2.30
N ALA A 366 14.29 10.41 -2.98
CA ALA A 366 14.03 11.74 -2.43
C ALA A 366 12.78 12.34 -3.10
N TYR A 367 11.93 13.01 -2.34
CA TYR A 367 10.73 13.69 -2.87
C TYR A 367 10.24 14.79 -1.93
N THR A 368 9.46 15.71 -2.50
CA THR A 368 8.72 16.74 -1.75
C THR A 368 7.39 16.17 -1.26
N MET A 369 6.91 16.64 -0.11
CA MET A 369 5.58 16.26 0.39
C MET A 369 4.44 16.80 -0.52
N PRO A 370 3.23 16.23 -0.41
CA PRO A 370 2.01 16.70 -1.08
C PRO A 370 1.68 18.19 -0.86
N PRO A 371 0.64 18.72 -1.55
CA PRO A 371 0.20 20.10 -1.40
C PRO A 371 0.05 20.57 0.05
N ASP A 372 0.46 21.82 0.29
CA ASP A 372 0.57 22.53 1.58
C ASP A 372 1.70 22.04 2.51
N ALA A 373 2.56 21.15 2.00
CA ALA A 373 3.82 20.73 2.63
C ALA A 373 5.00 20.63 1.64
N GLN A 374 4.90 21.15 0.41
CA GLN A 374 5.88 20.92 -0.67
C GLN A 374 7.29 21.43 -0.37
N ASP A 375 7.43 22.39 0.55
CA ASP A 375 8.73 22.89 1.01
C ASP A 375 9.47 21.85 1.87
N VAL A 376 8.78 20.80 2.34
CA VAL A 376 9.38 19.67 3.04
C VAL A 376 9.86 18.63 2.02
N THR A 377 11.17 18.51 1.89
CA THR A 377 11.81 17.44 1.11
C THR A 377 12.30 16.35 2.06
N VAL A 378 12.10 15.09 1.68
CA VAL A 378 12.46 13.93 2.50
C VAL A 378 13.14 12.85 1.68
N LEU A 379 13.91 12.01 2.38
CA LEU A 379 14.40 10.72 1.95
C LEU A 379 13.57 9.63 2.63
N ARG A 380 13.34 8.50 1.95
CA ARG A 380 12.61 7.37 2.53
C ARG A 380 13.28 6.03 2.22
N ALA A 381 13.83 5.38 3.24
CA ALA A 381 14.42 4.05 3.13
C ALA A 381 13.44 3.00 3.63
N LEU A 382 12.91 2.15 2.74
CA LEU A 382 12.10 1.01 3.16
C LEU A 382 12.98 -0.15 3.64
N VAL A 383 12.60 -0.76 4.77
CA VAL A 383 13.27 -1.95 5.32
C VAL A 383 12.38 -3.18 5.10
N ARG A 384 12.77 -4.01 4.11
CA ARG A 384 12.06 -5.24 3.75
C ARG A 384 12.69 -6.47 4.42
N SER A 385 12.05 -7.64 4.24
CA SER A 385 12.54 -8.94 4.74
C SER A 385 13.98 -9.25 4.34
N ASN A 386 14.41 -8.80 3.17
CA ASN A 386 15.74 -9.04 2.65
C ASN A 386 16.78 -7.95 3.00
N LEU A 387 16.42 -6.92 3.77
CA LEU A 387 17.36 -5.92 4.29
C LEU A 387 17.71 -6.25 5.76
N GLY A 388 18.64 -7.19 5.94
CA GLY A 388 19.10 -7.61 7.27
C GLY A 388 20.02 -6.59 7.97
N ARG A 389 20.40 -6.89 9.22
CA ARG A 389 21.21 -6.01 10.09
C ARG A 389 22.47 -5.46 9.45
N SER A 390 23.28 -6.32 8.83
CA SER A 390 24.53 -5.91 8.17
C SER A 390 24.30 -4.97 6.99
N ALA A 391 23.20 -5.19 6.23
CA ALA A 391 22.84 -4.32 5.13
C ALA A 391 22.31 -2.96 5.62
N ALA A 392 21.54 -2.94 6.70
CA ALA A 392 21.10 -1.71 7.35
C ALA A 392 22.28 -0.89 7.91
N GLU A 393 23.30 -1.56 8.47
CA GLU A 393 24.54 -0.90 8.91
C GLU A 393 25.30 -0.28 7.74
N LEU A 394 25.53 -1.06 6.68
CA LEU A 394 26.22 -0.58 5.48
C LEU A 394 25.47 0.58 4.83
N LEU A 395 24.15 0.48 4.69
CA LEU A 395 23.31 1.55 4.15
C LEU A 395 23.43 2.83 4.97
N GLY A 396 23.34 2.74 6.31
CA GLY A 396 23.51 3.90 7.18
C GLY A 396 24.88 4.55 7.03
N GLN A 397 25.94 3.75 6.92
CA GLN A 397 27.29 4.25 6.66
C GLN A 397 27.40 4.93 5.29
N ASP A 398 26.90 4.29 4.24
CA ASP A 398 26.94 4.80 2.86
C ASP A 398 26.19 6.14 2.71
N ILE A 399 25.08 6.34 3.44
CA ILE A 399 24.35 7.61 3.46
C ILE A 399 25.18 8.71 4.15
N VAL A 400 25.86 8.39 5.24
CA VAL A 400 26.72 9.35 5.95
C VAL A 400 27.96 9.69 5.12
N ASP A 401 28.63 8.71 4.53
CA ASP A 401 29.78 8.89 3.64
C ASP A 401 29.43 9.78 2.44
N ALA A 402 28.25 9.56 1.84
CA ALA A 402 27.75 10.41 0.76
C ALA A 402 27.63 11.88 1.19
N CYS A 403 27.15 12.14 2.41
CA CYS A 403 27.10 13.49 2.97
C CYS A 403 28.51 14.08 3.18
N GLU A 404 29.47 13.29 3.65
CA GLU A 404 30.86 13.75 3.80
C GLU A 404 31.53 14.08 2.46
N THR A 405 31.19 13.32 1.41
CA THR A 405 31.61 13.64 0.05
C THR A 405 30.98 14.96 -0.42
N LEU A 406 29.68 15.16 -0.18
CA LEU A 406 28.96 16.38 -0.53
C LEU A 406 29.45 17.61 0.26
N ASP A 407 29.86 17.45 1.52
CA ASP A 407 30.45 18.52 2.31
C ASP A 407 31.75 19.07 1.66
N LYS A 408 32.50 18.22 0.93
CA LYS A 408 33.76 18.61 0.25
C LYS A 408 33.53 19.19 -1.14
N LYS A 409 32.58 18.65 -1.90
CA LYS A 409 32.39 18.99 -3.32
C LYS A 409 31.17 19.89 -3.61
N GLY A 410 30.27 20.05 -2.65
CA GLY A 410 28.97 20.70 -2.82
C GLY A 410 27.92 19.80 -3.48
N GLY A 411 26.68 20.30 -3.54
CA GLY A 411 25.60 19.66 -4.28
C GLY A 411 25.79 19.72 -5.80
N LEU A 412 24.87 19.11 -6.54
CA LEU A 412 24.83 19.21 -7.99
C LEU A 412 24.64 20.67 -8.41
N HIS A 413 25.32 21.08 -9.50
CA HIS A 413 25.11 22.39 -10.09
C HIS A 413 23.62 22.60 -10.41
N PRO A 414 23.04 23.80 -10.23
CA PRO A 414 21.61 24.05 -10.47
C PRO A 414 21.11 23.59 -11.85
N ASP A 415 21.95 23.65 -12.88
CA ASP A 415 21.61 23.18 -14.22
C ASP A 415 21.51 21.65 -14.35
N MET A 416 22.24 20.92 -13.50
CA MET A 416 22.10 19.46 -13.36
C MET A 416 20.88 19.09 -12.51
N ARG A 417 20.45 19.98 -11.60
CA ARG A 417 19.23 19.81 -10.79
C ARG A 417 17.95 20.04 -11.57
N LYS A 418 17.96 20.97 -12.54
CA LYS A 418 16.82 21.16 -13.47
C LYS A 418 16.61 19.85 -14.22
N ARG A 419 15.50 19.15 -13.96
CA ARG A 419 15.11 17.93 -14.68
C ARG A 419 14.93 18.26 -16.17
N VAL A 420 15.99 18.15 -16.97
CA VAL A 420 16.00 18.45 -18.42
C VAL A 420 15.14 17.45 -19.21
N LYS A 421 14.73 16.33 -18.59
CA LYS A 421 13.78 15.38 -19.17
C LYS A 421 12.56 15.21 -18.27
N THR A 422 11.49 15.92 -18.59
CA THR A 422 10.12 15.50 -18.27
C THR A 422 9.69 14.54 -19.37
N GLY A 423 9.92 13.24 -19.17
CA GLY A 423 9.29 12.23 -20.04
C GLY A 423 7.78 12.31 -19.88
N THR A 424 7.02 12.04 -20.94
CA THR A 424 5.55 11.98 -20.84
C THR A 424 5.10 10.83 -19.95
N GLY A 425 5.90 9.78 -19.74
CA GLY A 425 5.61 8.73 -18.76
C GLY A 425 4.29 7.99 -19.02
N TYR A 426 3.74 8.12 -20.22
CA TYR A 426 2.59 7.41 -20.79
C TYR A 426 2.85 7.19 -22.27
#